data_AF-A0A0F9CIZ6-F1
#
_entry.id   AF-A0A0F9CIZ6-F1
#
_cell.length_a   1.000
_cell.length_b   1.000
_cell.length_c   1.000
_cell.angle_alpha   90.00
_cell.angle_beta   90.00
_cell.angle_gamma   90.00
#
_symmetry.space_group_name_H-M   'P 1'
#
loop_
_entity.id
_entity.type
_entity.pdbx_description
1 polymer ?
#
loop_
_entity_poly.entity_id
_entity_poly.type
_entity_poly.pdbx_seq_one_letter_code
_entity_poly.pdbx_strand_id
1 'polypeptide(L)'
;MPILNYTTSIAVEKTVGQIQATLAKAGAQSVLVEYDDERIVSSVSFRIHYNGAMVSFRLSAQLDPVYVILQNDDRVPRKLRCREQAARVAWRIIKDWVEA
;
A
#
# COMPACT_ATOMS: atom_id res chain seq x y z
N MET A 1 -16.85 -10.34 -7.43
CA MET A 1 -16.72 -9.89 -6.03
C MET A 1 -15.83 -8.67 -6.08
N PRO A 2 -16.19 -7.55 -5.43
CA PRO A 2 -15.35 -6.36 -5.44
C PRO A 2 -13.96 -6.66 -4.89
N ILE A 3 -12.97 -5.89 -5.32
CA ILE A 3 -11.61 -6.00 -4.79
C ILE A 3 -11.61 -5.81 -3.27
N LEU A 4 -10.72 -6.53 -2.58
CA LEU A 4 -10.59 -6.43 -1.12
C LEU A 4 -10.39 -4.96 -0.71
N ASN A 5 -11.01 -4.56 0.40
CA ASN A 5 -10.91 -3.21 0.97
C ASN A 5 -11.50 -2.06 0.12
N TYR A 6 -12.23 -2.31 -0.98
CA TYR A 6 -12.72 -1.25 -1.88
C TYR A 6 -13.54 -0.12 -1.22
N THR A 7 -14.14 -0.37 -0.04
CA THR A 7 -14.93 0.60 0.74
C THR A 7 -14.12 1.32 1.83
N THR A 8 -12.81 1.07 1.94
CA THR A 8 -11.98 1.68 2.98
C THR A 8 -12.03 3.20 2.93
N SER A 9 -12.13 3.82 4.10
CA SER A 9 -11.99 5.27 4.31
C SER A 9 -10.66 5.65 4.95
N ILE A 10 -9.78 4.67 5.20
CA ILE A 10 -8.49 4.88 5.86
C ILE A 10 -7.56 5.59 4.88
N ALA A 11 -6.99 6.71 5.32
CA ALA A 11 -6.00 7.47 4.56
C ALA A 11 -4.75 6.62 4.25
N VAL A 12 -4.09 6.92 3.13
CA VAL A 12 -2.90 6.20 2.68
C VAL A 12 -1.78 6.31 3.72
N GLU A 13 -1.55 7.50 4.25
CA GLU A 13 -0.51 7.83 5.23
C GLU A 13 -0.71 7.03 6.53
N LYS A 14 -1.96 6.90 6.97
CA LYS A 14 -2.29 6.09 8.16
C LYS A 14 -2.00 4.62 7.92
N THR A 15 -2.28 4.11 6.72
CA THR A 15 -1.99 2.72 6.35
C THR A 15 -0.49 2.48 6.23
N VAL A 16 0.26 3.42 5.64
CA VAL A 16 1.73 3.37 5.57
C VAL A 16 2.34 3.40 6.97
N GLY A 17 1.82 4.22 7.89
CA GLY A 17 2.25 4.22 9.30
C GLY A 17 2.00 2.87 9.99
N GLN A 18 0.89 2.19 9.68
CA GLN A 18 0.64 0.82 10.16
C GLN A 18 1.67 -0.17 9.60
N ILE A 19 1.97 -0.10 8.30
CA ILE A 19 2.99 -0.92 7.65
C ILE A 19 4.37 -0.68 8.30
N GLN A 20 4.76 0.57 8.50
CA GLN A 20 6.01 0.94 9.16
C GLN A 20 6.11 0.34 10.56
N ALA A 21 5.04 0.41 11.35
CA ALA A 21 5.00 -0.18 12.68
C ALA A 21 5.18 -1.71 12.64
N THR A 22 4.54 -2.39 11.69
CA THR A 22 4.70 -3.84 11.51
C THR A 22 6.12 -4.21 11.06
N LEU A 23 6.68 -3.48 10.09
CA LEU A 23 8.06 -3.70 9.62
C LEU A 23 9.09 -3.46 10.73
N ALA A 24 8.92 -2.41 11.55
CA ALA A 24 9.79 -2.13 12.67
C ALA A 24 9.76 -3.27 13.70
N LYS A 25 8.57 -3.80 14.02
CA LYS A 25 8.42 -4.99 14.90
C LYS A 25 9.09 -6.24 14.32
N ALA A 26 9.11 -6.36 12.99
CA ALA A 26 9.78 -7.46 12.30
C ALA A 26 11.31 -7.29 12.14
N GLY A 27 11.89 -6.21 12.70
CA GLY A 27 13.34 -5.98 12.68
C GLY A 27 13.84 -5.17 11.48
N ALA A 28 12.97 -4.45 10.78
CA ALA A 28 13.41 -3.48 9.78
C ALA A 28 14.28 -2.39 10.43
N GLN A 29 15.46 -2.16 9.87
CA GLN A 29 16.43 -1.18 10.38
C GLN A 29 16.28 0.20 9.72
N SER A 30 15.62 0.28 8.56
CA SER A 30 15.19 1.55 7.98
C SER A 30 14.00 1.33 7.07
N VAL A 31 13.16 2.36 6.96
CA VAL A 31 12.05 2.44 6.01
C VAL A 31 12.15 3.75 5.25
N LEU A 32 12.07 3.68 3.93
CA LEU A 32 11.99 4.81 3.00
C LEU A 32 10.60 4.84 2.39
N VAL A 33 9.97 6.00 2.40
CA VAL A 33 8.67 6.25 1.76
C VAL A 33 8.92 7.17 0.57
N GLU A 34 8.49 6.72 -0.59
CA GLU A 34 8.61 7.48 -1.84
C GLU A 34 7.23 8.00 -2.25
N TYR A 35 7.23 9.20 -2.82
CA TYR A 35 6.04 9.84 -3.35
C TYR A 35 6.22 10.03 -4.85
N ASP A 36 5.13 9.93 -5.61
CA ASP A 36 5.12 10.24 -7.04
C ASP A 36 5.01 11.76 -7.31
N ASP A 37 4.93 12.13 -8.59
CA ASP A 37 4.80 13.52 -9.02
C ASP A 37 3.50 14.18 -8.54
N GLU A 38 2.47 13.38 -8.20
CA GLU A 38 1.19 13.83 -7.63
C GLU A 38 1.26 13.92 -6.09
N ARG A 39 2.43 13.67 -5.48
CA ARG A 39 2.68 13.63 -4.03
C ARG A 39 1.90 12.52 -3.31
N ILE A 40 1.53 11.46 -4.02
CA ILE A 40 0.89 10.26 -3.46
C ILE A 40 1.98 9.24 -3.14
N VAL A 41 1.83 8.48 -2.06
CA VAL A 41 2.80 7.42 -1.70
C VAL A 41 2.83 6.35 -2.80
N SER A 42 3.98 6.20 -3.46
CA SER A 42 4.19 5.29 -4.58
C SER A 42 4.85 3.98 -4.14
N SER A 43 5.81 4.05 -3.22
CA SER A 43 6.47 2.87 -2.65
C SER A 43 6.92 3.04 -1.20
N VAL A 44 7.03 1.90 -0.52
CA VAL A 44 7.64 1.73 0.80
C VAL A 44 8.78 0.73 0.65
N SER A 45 9.99 1.20 0.84
CA SER A 45 11.20 0.38 0.79
C SER A 45 11.74 0.18 2.21
N PHE A 46 12.21 -1.03 2.54
CA PHE A 46 12.78 -1.31 3.85
C PHE A 46 13.94 -2.28 3.76
N ARG A 47 14.79 -2.30 4.79
CA ARG A 47 15.91 -3.24 4.88
C ARG A 47 15.93 -3.98 6.21
N ILE A 48 16.29 -5.25 6.15
CA ILE A 48 16.48 -6.14 7.30
C ILE A 48 17.88 -6.75 7.23
N HIS A 49 18.43 -7.09 8.39
CA HIS A 49 19.65 -7.89 8.47
C HIS A 49 19.30 -9.38 8.40
N TYR A 50 19.82 -10.08 7.41
CA TYR A 50 19.58 -11.51 7.21
C TYR A 50 20.88 -12.20 6.82
N ASN A 51 21.26 -13.26 7.54
CA ASN A 51 22.48 -14.06 7.32
C ASN A 51 23.78 -13.23 7.18
N GLY A 52 23.95 -12.19 8.02
CA GLY A 52 25.16 -11.36 8.01
C GLY A 52 25.18 -10.26 6.94
N ALA A 53 24.11 -10.12 6.16
CA ALA A 53 23.99 -9.12 5.11
C ALA A 53 22.73 -8.27 5.29
N MET A 54 22.80 -7.03 4.79
CA MET A 54 21.62 -6.17 4.68
C MET A 54 20.87 -6.48 3.40
N VAL A 55 19.61 -6.91 3.53
CA VAL A 55 18.71 -7.18 2.41
C VAL A 55 17.67 -6.09 2.35
N SER A 56 17.44 -5.55 1.15
CA SER A 56 16.44 -4.49 0.91
C SER A 56 15.26 -5.02 0.12
N PHE A 57 14.06 -4.59 0.50
CA PHE A 57 12.79 -4.94 -0.12
C PHE A 57 12.06 -3.67 -0.53
N ARG A 58 11.24 -3.76 -1.58
CA ARG A 58 10.41 -2.66 -2.07
C ARG A 58 8.97 -3.12 -2.23
N LEU A 59 8.06 -2.44 -1.56
CA LEU A 59 6.62 -2.59 -1.69
C LEU A 59 6.11 -1.43 -2.55
N SER A 60 5.51 -1.73 -3.70
CA SER A 60 4.93 -0.70 -4.58
C SER A 60 3.42 -0.86 -4.60
N ALA A 61 2.69 0.21 -4.32
CA ALA A 61 1.24 0.21 -4.46
C ALA A 61 0.91 0.16 -5.95
N GLN A 62 0.42 -0.99 -6.42
CA GLN A 62 -0.02 -1.20 -7.80
C GLN A 62 -1.30 -0.39 -8.10
N LEU A 63 -1.18 0.93 -8.09
CA LEU A 63 -2.32 1.87 -8.09
C LEU A 63 -3.09 1.80 -9.40
N ASP A 64 -2.42 1.85 -10.56
CA ASP A 64 -3.10 1.83 -11.85
C ASP A 64 -3.91 0.54 -12.08
N PRO A 65 -3.39 -0.68 -11.83
CA PRO A 65 -4.20 -1.89 -11.88
C PRO A 65 -5.41 -1.85 -10.96
N VAL A 66 -5.25 -1.38 -9.71
CA VAL A 66 -6.36 -1.26 -8.76
C VAL A 66 -7.39 -0.25 -9.24
N TYR A 67 -6.96 0.88 -9.80
CA TYR A 67 -7.84 1.90 -10.35
C TYR A 67 -8.68 1.36 -11.52
N VAL A 68 -8.06 0.63 -12.44
CA VAL A 68 -8.77 -0.02 -13.56
C VAL A 68 -9.80 -1.02 -13.05
N ILE A 69 -9.47 -1.82 -12.03
CA ILE A 69 -10.41 -2.77 -11.42
C ILE A 69 -11.60 -2.03 -10.78
N LEU A 70 -11.36 -0.95 -10.04
CA LEU A 70 -12.43 -0.15 -9.43
C LEU A 70 -13.34 0.49 -10.50
N GLN A 71 -12.77 0.96 -11.61
CA GLN A 71 -13.52 1.56 -12.71
C GLN A 71 -14.45 0.56 -13.41
N ASN A 72 -13.97 -0.65 -13.63
CA ASN A 72 -14.64 -1.69 -14.40
C ASN A 72 -15.63 -2.55 -13.58
N ASP A 73 -15.64 -2.44 -12.25
CA ASP A 73 -16.61 -3.17 -11.42
C ASP A 73 -17.88 -2.34 -11.18
N ASP A 74 -18.97 -2.75 -11.84
CA ASP A 74 -20.26 -2.08 -11.71
C ASP A 74 -20.85 -2.09 -10.30
N ARG A 75 -20.39 -3.00 -9.44
CA ARG A 75 -20.81 -3.08 -8.04
C ARG A 75 -20.15 -2.01 -7.18
N VAL A 76 -19.05 -1.41 -7.64
CA VAL A 76 -18.36 -0.32 -6.94
C VAL A 76 -19.14 0.99 -7.20
N PRO A 77 -19.59 1.71 -6.16
CA PRO A 77 -20.23 3.01 -6.33
C PRO A 77 -19.34 3.98 -7.11
N ARG A 78 -19.91 4.75 -8.06
CA ARG A 78 -19.15 5.70 -8.90
C ARG A 78 -18.21 6.63 -8.12
N LYS A 79 -18.64 7.09 -6.94
CA LYS A 79 -17.84 7.95 -6.04
C LYS A 79 -16.54 7.31 -5.54
N LEU A 80 -16.42 5.98 -5.59
CA LEU A 80 -15.25 5.22 -5.17
C LEU A 80 -14.35 4.83 -6.35
N ARG A 81 -14.73 5.16 -7.58
CA ARG A 81 -13.96 4.86 -8.79
C ARG A 81 -12.99 6.00 -9.13
N CYS A 82 -12.20 6.42 -8.14
CA CYS A 82 -11.22 7.50 -8.27
C CYS A 82 -9.81 7.03 -7.87
N ARG A 83 -8.79 7.78 -8.28
CA ARG A 83 -7.38 7.43 -8.01
C ARG A 83 -7.05 7.45 -6.52
N GLU A 84 -7.62 8.39 -5.77
CA GLU A 84 -7.42 8.45 -4.32
C GLU A 84 -7.94 7.19 -3.63
N GLN A 85 -9.10 6.69 -4.07
CA GLN A 85 -9.63 5.45 -3.54
C GLN A 85 -8.78 4.25 -3.94
N ALA A 86 -8.31 4.20 -5.19
CA ALA A 86 -7.38 3.16 -5.64
C ALA A 86 -6.11 3.12 -4.78
N ALA A 87 -5.55 4.28 -4.43
CA ALA A 87 -4.38 4.38 -3.55
C ALA A 87 -4.68 3.81 -2.15
N ARG A 88 -5.81 4.19 -1.54
CA ARG A 88 -6.22 3.66 -0.21
C ARG A 88 -6.38 2.14 -0.25
N VAL A 89 -7.01 1.63 -1.29
CA VAL A 89 -7.25 0.19 -1.49
C VAL A 89 -5.95 -0.56 -1.68
N ALA A 90 -5.07 -0.09 -2.56
CA ALA A 90 -3.78 -0.71 -2.85
C ALA A 90 -2.92 -0.83 -1.58
N TRP A 91 -2.81 0.25 -0.79
CA TRP A 91 -2.05 0.23 0.45
C TRP A 91 -2.67 -0.64 1.53
N ARG A 92 -4.01 -0.74 1.59
CA ARG A 92 -4.68 -1.66 2.50
C ARG A 92 -4.40 -3.12 2.17
N ILE A 93 -4.38 -3.48 0.88
CA ILE A 93 -4.00 -4.83 0.43
C ILE A 93 -2.56 -5.13 0.82
N ILE A 94 -1.62 -4.20 0.58
CA ILE A 94 -0.21 -4.38 0.99
C ILE A 94 -0.09 -4.58 2.49
N LYS A 95 -0.81 -3.77 3.29
CA LYS A 95 -0.81 -3.94 4.74
C LYS A 95 -1.26 -5.33 5.15
N ASP A 96 -2.34 -5.83 4.55
CA ASP A 96 -2.86 -7.16 4.87
C ASP A 96 -1.85 -8.26 4.47
N TRP A 97 -1.05 -8.07 3.41
CA TRP A 97 0.06 -8.98 3.07
C TRP A 97 1.26 -8.91 4.00
N VAL A 98 1.58 -7.72 4.52
CA VAL A 98 2.70 -7.53 5.46
C VAL A 98 2.38 -8.08 6.86
N GLU A 99 1.09 -8.19 7.21
CA GLU A 99 0.64 -8.72 8.50
C GLU A 99 0.40 -10.24 8.53
N ALA A 100 0.29 -10.88 7.35
CA ALA A 100 0.06 -12.31 7.21
C ALA A 100 1.35 -13.13 7.44
#